data_AF-A0A239GHH7-F1
#
_entry.id   AF-A0A239GHH7-F1
#
_cell.length_a   1.000
_cell.length_b   1.000
_cell.length_c   1.000
_cell.angle_alpha   90.00
_cell.angle_beta   90.00
_cell.angle_gamma   90.00
#
_symmetry.space_group_name_H-M   'P 1'
#
loop_
_entity.id
_entity.type
_entity.pdbx_description
1 polymer ?
#
loop_
_entity_poly.entity_id
_entity_poly.type
_entity_poly.pdbx_seq_one_letter_code
_entity_poly.pdbx_strand_id
1 'polypeptide(L)'
;MGIVMSLGTCWLIANIWSSCDVGVNDSANSGFLVIVYLPLAFVVFSVAAGVTHSVMAKWTNATLALGSAVAVEIAIGWTVIAWIGIADDYPAPFCPGNIPAWWPHFIPI
;
A
#
# COMPACT_ATOMS: atom_id res chain seq x y z
N MET A 1 8.14 3.82 11.27
CA MET A 1 8.15 3.11 9.97
C MET A 1 6.82 3.27 9.25
N GLY A 2 5.69 3.18 9.96
CA GLY A 2 4.36 3.38 9.37
C GLY A 2 4.16 4.61 8.47
N ILE A 3 4.82 5.75 8.75
CA ILE A 3 4.75 6.94 7.87
C ILE A 3 5.37 6.71 6.48
N VAL A 4 6.47 5.96 6.40
CA VAL A 4 7.14 5.68 5.14
C VAL A 4 6.27 4.74 4.31
N MET A 5 5.71 3.71 4.95
CA MET A 5 4.82 2.75 4.28
C MET A 5 3.51 3.39 3.84
N SER A 6 2.90 4.24 4.66
CA SER A 6 1.68 4.97 4.28
C SER A 6 1.93 5.91 3.09
N LEU A 7 3.03 6.66 3.10
CA LEU A 7 3.38 7.55 1.99
C LEU A 7 3.74 6.77 0.72
N GLY A 8 4.53 5.70 0.84
CA GLY A 8 4.95 4.89 -0.30
C GLY A 8 3.77 4.20 -0.98
N THR A 9 2.88 3.60 -0.21
CA THR A 9 1.65 2.98 -0.77
C THR A 9 0.71 4.02 -1.36
N CYS A 10 0.52 5.17 -0.70
CA CYS A 10 -0.28 6.28 -1.23
C CYS A 10 0.27 6.77 -2.58
N TRP A 11 1.59 6.96 -2.67
CA TRP A 11 2.26 7.39 -3.89
C TRP A 11 2.09 6.36 -5.02
N LEU A 12 2.27 5.06 -4.72
CA LEU A 12 2.17 4.03 -5.73
C LEU A 12 0.73 3.90 -6.26
N ILE A 13 -0.27 3.94 -5.38
CA ILE A 13 -1.68 3.91 -5.77
C ILE A 13 -2.00 5.13 -6.64
N ALA A 14 -1.55 6.33 -6.26
CA ALA A 14 -1.75 7.53 -7.07
C ALA A 14 -1.16 7.39 -8.49
N ASN A 15 0.04 6.80 -8.62
CA ASN A 15 0.66 6.58 -9.93
C ASN A 15 -0.09 5.53 -10.76
N ILE A 16 -0.57 4.44 -10.14
CA ILE A 16 -1.39 3.43 -10.84
C ILE A 16 -2.66 4.08 -11.38
N TRP A 17 -3.40 4.79 -10.51
CA TRP A 17 -4.65 5.42 -10.88
C TRP A 17 -4.48 6.49 -11.95
N SER A 18 -3.43 7.31 -11.86
CA SER A 18 -3.11 8.33 -12.88
C SER A 18 -2.71 7.71 -14.22
N SER A 19 -2.03 6.55 -14.22
CA SER A 19 -1.62 5.88 -15.46
C SER A 19 -2.78 5.18 -16.16
N CYS A 20 -3.74 4.69 -15.40
CA CYS A 20 -4.82 3.84 -15.89
C CYS A 20 -6.20 4.51 -15.89
N ASP A 21 -6.25 5.79 -15.53
CA ASP A 21 -7.48 6.59 -15.41
C ASP A 21 -8.54 5.91 -14.51
N VAL A 22 -8.07 5.38 -13.37
CA VAL A 22 -8.93 4.72 -12.38
C VAL A 22 -9.52 5.79 -11.45
N GLY A 23 -10.83 5.70 -11.21
CA GLY A 23 -11.56 6.60 -10.32
C GLY A 23 -12.35 7.69 -11.05
N VAL A 24 -12.82 8.69 -10.30
CA VAL A 24 -13.84 9.64 -10.80
C VAL A 24 -13.20 10.87 -11.44
N ASN A 25 -12.19 11.44 -10.77
CA ASN A 25 -11.35 12.52 -11.28
C ASN A 25 -10.16 12.73 -10.32
N ASP A 26 -9.12 13.44 -10.80
CA ASP A 26 -7.89 13.68 -10.05
C ASP A 26 -8.12 14.34 -8.68
N SER A 27 -9.08 15.26 -8.58
CA SER A 27 -9.35 15.98 -7.33
C SER A 27 -10.00 15.09 -6.27
N ALA A 28 -10.96 14.25 -6.66
CA ALA A 28 -11.64 13.31 -5.78
C ALA A 28 -10.67 12.19 -5.33
N ASN A 29 -9.88 11.66 -6.26
CA ASN A 29 -8.90 10.62 -5.99
C ASN A 29 -7.80 11.12 -5.03
N SER A 30 -7.22 12.28 -5.33
CA SER A 30 -6.19 12.89 -4.46
C SER A 30 -6.76 13.27 -3.09
N GLY A 31 -8.00 13.78 -3.05
CA GLY A 31 -8.71 14.07 -1.80
C GLY A 31 -8.91 12.82 -0.95
N PHE A 32 -9.39 11.73 -1.55
CA PHE A 32 -9.53 10.43 -0.85
C PHE A 32 -8.18 9.93 -0.32
N LEU A 33 -7.15 9.94 -1.17
CA LEU A 33 -5.83 9.45 -0.81
C LEU A 33 -5.21 10.22 0.38
N VAL A 34 -5.32 11.55 0.37
CA VAL A 34 -4.69 12.40 1.40
C VAL A 34 -5.53 12.50 2.68
N ILE A 35 -6.85 12.64 2.55
CA ILE A 35 -7.72 12.95 3.70
C ILE A 35 -8.20 11.67 4.40
N VAL A 36 -8.41 10.59 3.64
CA VAL A 36 -9.00 9.35 4.17
C VAL A 36 -7.96 8.25 4.26
N TYR A 37 -7.32 7.91 3.15
CA TYR A 37 -6.41 6.78 3.09
C TYR A 37 -5.15 7.01 3.93
N LEU A 38 -4.45 8.14 3.74
CA LEU A 38 -3.15 8.38 4.37
C LEU A 38 -3.21 8.33 5.91
N PRO A 39 -4.19 8.95 6.61
CA PRO A 39 -4.29 8.84 8.06
C PRO A 39 -4.61 7.42 8.52
N LEU A 40 -5.53 6.73 7.82
CA LEU A 40 -5.89 5.34 8.15
C LEU A 40 -4.70 4.41 7.96
N ALA A 41 -4.01 4.50 6.81
CA ALA A 41 -2.82 3.73 6.50
C ALA A 41 -1.72 3.97 7.53
N PHE A 42 -1.48 5.22 7.92
CA PHE A 42 -0.50 5.55 8.96
C PHE A 42 -0.80 4.84 10.28
N VAL A 43 -2.06 4.87 10.73
CA VAL A 43 -2.50 4.19 11.96
C VAL A 43 -2.31 2.67 11.81
N VAL A 44 -2.80 2.09 10.71
CA VAL A 44 -2.72 0.64 10.47
C VAL A 44 -1.27 0.15 10.46
N PHE A 45 -0.39 0.78 9.66
CA PHE A 45 1.01 0.38 9.59
C PHE A 45 1.72 0.59 10.92
N SER A 46 1.50 1.72 11.60
CA SER A 46 2.15 2.01 12.89
C SER A 46 1.73 1.02 13.97
N VAL A 47 0.44 0.69 14.05
CA VAL A 47 -0.08 -0.30 15.00
C VAL A 47 0.45 -1.70 14.66
N ALA A 48 0.38 -2.11 13.39
CA ALA A 48 0.86 -3.43 12.96
C ALA A 48 2.36 -3.61 13.25
N ALA A 49 3.19 -2.61 12.93
CA ALA A 49 4.61 -2.63 13.22
C ALA A 49 4.89 -2.66 14.73
N GLY A 50 4.20 -1.82 15.50
CA GLY A 50 4.35 -1.75 16.96
C GLY A 50 3.98 -3.07 17.65
N VAL A 51 2.81 -3.62 17.31
CA VAL A 51 2.34 -4.91 17.85
C VAL A 51 3.30 -6.04 17.46
N THR A 52 3.66 -6.15 16.19
CA THR A 52 4.57 -7.19 15.71
C THR A 52 5.91 -7.10 16.42
N HIS A 53 6.53 -5.91 16.47
CA HIS A 53 7.80 -5.72 17.15
C HIS A 53 7.71 -6.05 18.64
N SER A 54 6.68 -5.57 19.34
CA SER A 54 6.50 -5.83 20.78
C SER A 54 6.27 -7.30 21.10
N VAL A 55 5.57 -8.03 20.24
CA VAL A 55 5.39 -9.48 20.38
C VAL A 55 6.71 -10.20 20.12
N MET A 56 7.35 -9.91 19.00
CA MET A 56 8.55 -10.63 18.56
C MET A 56 9.77 -10.33 19.43
N ALA A 57 9.89 -9.13 19.99
CA ALA A 57 10.95 -8.78 20.93
C ALA A 57 10.90 -9.56 22.25
N LYS A 58 9.78 -10.21 22.58
CA LYS A 58 9.69 -11.11 23.75
C LYS A 58 10.33 -12.47 23.51
N TRP A 59 10.42 -12.89 22.25
CA TRP A 59 10.82 -14.25 21.87
C TRP A 59 12.10 -14.29 21.04
N THR A 60 12.57 -13.13 20.56
CA THR A 60 13.69 -13.03 19.62
C THR A 60 14.58 -11.81 19.92
N ASN A 61 15.70 -11.68 19.22
CA ASN A 61 16.55 -10.49 19.32
C ASN A 61 15.95 -9.28 18.58
N ALA A 62 16.46 -8.08 18.86
CA ALA A 62 15.95 -6.83 18.30
C ALA A 62 15.96 -6.80 16.76
N THR A 63 16.97 -7.40 16.12
CA THR A 63 17.07 -7.45 14.65
C THR A 63 15.94 -8.29 14.05
N LEU A 64 15.66 -9.45 14.61
CA LEU A 64 14.56 -10.31 14.15
C LEU A 64 13.19 -9.69 14.43
N ALA A 65 13.02 -9.05 15.58
CA ALA A 65 11.81 -8.31 15.90
C ALA A 65 11.55 -7.17 14.90
N LEU A 66 12.57 -6.38 14.57
CA LEU A 66 12.47 -5.33 13.55
C LEU A 66 12.20 -5.91 12.16
N GLY A 67 12.94 -6.95 11.76
CA GLY A 67 12.74 -7.61 10.47
C GLY A 67 11.33 -8.17 10.30
N SER A 68 10.75 -8.74 11.36
CA SER A 68 9.37 -9.22 11.32
C SER A 68 8.35 -8.08 11.18
N ALA A 69 8.55 -6.95 11.84
CA ALA A 69 7.69 -5.78 11.70
C ALA A 69 7.73 -5.20 10.28
N VAL A 70 8.93 -5.10 9.68
CA VAL A 70 9.11 -4.73 8.27
C VAL A 70 8.34 -5.68 7.36
N ALA A 71 8.52 -6.99 7.54
CA ALA A 71 7.89 -7.99 6.69
C ALA A 71 6.36 -7.91 6.74
N VAL A 72 5.78 -7.70 7.93
CA VAL A 72 4.34 -7.50 8.11
C VAL A 72 3.87 -6.21 7.43
N GLU A 73 4.59 -5.10 7.57
CA GLU A 73 4.24 -3.87 6.86
C GLU A 73 4.29 -4.04 5.33
N ILE A 74 5.30 -4.73 4.80
CA ILE A 74 5.40 -5.01 3.36
C ILE A 74 4.20 -5.86 2.91
N ALA A 75 3.84 -6.91 3.65
CA ALA A 75 2.70 -7.76 3.33
C ALA A 75 1.39 -6.97 3.33
N ILE A 76 1.15 -6.12 4.34
CA ILE A 76 -0.04 -5.26 4.39
C ILE A 76 -0.05 -4.28 3.21
N GLY A 77 1.07 -3.61 2.95
CA GLY A 77 1.19 -2.64 1.86
C GLY A 77 0.93 -3.30 0.51
N TRP A 78 1.48 -4.49 0.31
CA TRP A 78 1.24 -5.31 -0.86
C TRP A 78 -0.26 -5.62 -1.06
N THR A 79 -0.93 -6.15 -0.03
CA THR A 79 -2.38 -6.42 -0.08
C THR A 79 -3.19 -5.16 -0.41
N VAL A 80 -2.81 -4.03 0.16
CA VAL A 80 -3.49 -2.75 -0.09
C VAL A 80 -3.29 -2.29 -1.55
N ILE A 81 -2.09 -2.43 -2.10
CA ILE A 81 -1.82 -2.09 -3.51
C ILE A 81 -2.60 -3.02 -4.45
N ALA A 82 -2.58 -4.33 -4.19
CA ALA A 82 -3.30 -5.30 -5.00
C ALA A 82 -4.81 -5.08 -4.96
N TRP A 83 -5.36 -4.69 -3.81
CA TRP A 83 -6.82 -4.53 -3.65
C TRP A 83 -7.36 -3.15 -4.03
N ILE A 84 -6.64 -2.07 -3.69
CA ILE A 84 -7.09 -0.68 -3.93
C ILE A 84 -6.42 -0.07 -5.16
N GLY A 85 -5.14 -0.37 -5.38
CA GLY A 85 -4.39 0.17 -6.51
C GLY A 85 -4.82 -0.49 -7.83
N ILE A 86 -4.73 -1.81 -7.88
CA ILE A 86 -5.06 -2.62 -9.06
C ILE A 86 -6.51 -3.11 -8.92
N ALA A 87 -7.46 -2.18 -9.05
CA ALA A 87 -8.89 -2.48 -8.92
C ALA A 87 -9.38 -3.25 -10.15
N ASP A 88 -9.23 -4.57 -10.16
CA ASP A 88 -9.62 -5.47 -11.26
C ASP A 88 -11.11 -5.37 -11.66
N ASP A 89 -11.97 -5.09 -10.69
CA ASP A 89 -13.41 -4.86 -10.88
C ASP A 89 -13.75 -3.50 -11.53
N TYR A 90 -12.78 -2.59 -11.68
CA TYR A 90 -12.99 -1.27 -12.28
C TYR A 90 -12.90 -1.32 -13.80
N PRO A 91 -13.74 -0.58 -14.57
CA PRO A 91 -13.61 -0.51 -16.02
C PRO A 91 -12.18 -0.17 -16.45
N ALA A 92 -11.64 -0.96 -17.38
CA ALA A 92 -10.23 -0.92 -17.77
C ALA A 92 -10.03 -0.46 -19.24
N PRO A 93 -10.47 0.76 -19.64
CA PRO A 93 -10.38 1.21 -21.03
C PRO A 93 -8.96 1.57 -21.48
N PHE A 94 -8.07 1.92 -20.55
CA PHE A 94 -6.69 2.36 -20.85
C PHE A 94 -5.61 1.33 -20.50
N CYS A 95 -5.78 0.62 -19.38
CA CYS A 95 -4.87 -0.41 -18.92
C CYS A 95 -5.62 -1.74 -18.75
N PRO A 96 -5.32 -2.79 -19.51
CA PRO A 96 -5.89 -4.11 -19.27
C PRO A 96 -5.67 -4.55 -17.81
N GLY A 97 -6.75 -4.85 -17.09
CA GLY A 97 -6.71 -5.24 -15.68
C GLY A 97 -6.28 -4.13 -14.71
N ASN A 98 -6.28 -2.86 -15.14
CA ASN A 98 -5.80 -1.71 -14.35
C ASN A 98 -4.34 -1.83 -13.90
N ILE A 99 -3.54 -2.52 -14.71
CA ILE A 99 -2.10 -2.70 -14.51
C ILE A 99 -1.36 -1.74 -15.44
N PRO A 100 -0.57 -0.79 -14.93
CA PRO A 100 0.15 0.15 -15.76
C PRO A 100 1.30 -0.52 -16.51
N ALA A 101 1.63 -0.02 -17.71
CA ALA A 101 2.69 -0.59 -18.55
C ALA A 101 4.10 -0.54 -17.93
N TRP A 102 4.32 0.33 -16.94
CA TRP A 102 5.56 0.40 -16.18
C TRP A 102 5.63 -0.64 -15.05
N TRP A 103 4.54 -1.35 -14.75
CA TRP A 103 4.51 -2.35 -13.69
C TRP A 103 5.45 -3.51 -14.03
N PRO A 104 6.36 -3.89 -13.12
CA PRO A 104 7.30 -4.98 -13.37
C PRO A 104 6.58 -6.33 -13.45
N HIS A 105 6.77 -7.07 -14.56
CA HIS A 105 6.11 -8.35 -14.81
C HIS A 105 6.47 -9.48 -13.84
N PHE A 106 7.57 -9.34 -13.08
CA PHE A 106 8.01 -10.35 -12.12
C PHE A 106 7.37 -10.19 -10.73
N ILE A 107 6.68 -9.08 -10.48
CA ILE A 107 5.95 -8.87 -9.25
C ILE A 107 4.53 -9.41 -9.48
N PRO A 108 4.05 -10.39 -8.69
CA PRO A 108 2.69 -10.92 -8.83
C PRO A 108 1.65 -9.83 -8.56
N ILE A 109 0.38 -10.14 -8.69
CA ILE A 109 -0.74 -9.27 -8.27
C ILE A 109 -1.61 -10.11 -7.35
#